data_AF-A0A031LYI5-F1
#
_entry.id   AF-A0A031LYI5-F1
#
_cell.length_a   1.000
_cell.length_b   1.000
_cell.length_c   1.000
_cell.angle_alpha   90.00
_cell.angle_beta   90.00
_cell.angle_gamma   90.00
#
_symmetry.space_group_name_H-M   'P 1'
#
loop_
_entity.id
_entity.type
_entity.pdbx_description
1 polymer ?
#
loop_
_entity_poly.entity_id
_entity_poly.type
_entity_poly.pdbx_seq_one_letter_code
_entity_poly.pdbx_strand_id
1 'polypeptide(L)'
;MNNNHLKHKIYLGIIFCLISSPSFATVGGPETIEVLGSDIKDQKIYYLRHYHDESGRPPTLYYYLLNSRNPHKAIEVQSIYTPLNSRNHITEIQHALRKIQSIQARLVKPTPLSPKTAKLKFNRQREQTGNFWLNVPEIKVSKFQSQVQLSQSSDPSMYKSQQFENIRYHRNLPQIKKLYAFPYTFPDYRVAVISYMSIPTETGYEKQDAILLSSTK
;
A
#
# COMPACT_ATOMS: atom_id res chain seq x y z
N MET A 1 -57.95 61.33 -10.45
CA MET A 1 -58.95 60.57 -11.22
C MET A 1 -58.24 59.49 -12.02
N ASN A 2 -58.69 58.25 -11.84
CA ASN A 2 -58.49 57.03 -12.64
C ASN A 2 -57.08 56.49 -12.97
N ASN A 3 -56.71 55.45 -12.20
CA ASN A 3 -56.44 54.07 -12.62
C ASN A 3 -55.94 53.80 -14.05
N ASN A 4 -54.83 53.07 -14.15
CA ASN A 4 -54.83 51.76 -14.79
C ASN A 4 -53.67 50.86 -14.31
N HIS A 5 -54.07 49.71 -13.78
CA HIS A 5 -53.25 48.52 -13.54
C HIS A 5 -52.72 47.95 -14.86
N LEU A 6 -51.49 47.42 -14.90
CA LEU A 6 -51.27 46.01 -15.27
C LEU A 6 -49.90 45.49 -14.85
N LYS A 7 -49.93 44.30 -14.25
CA LYS A 7 -48.84 43.52 -13.67
C LYS A 7 -48.03 42.82 -14.77
N HIS A 8 -46.71 42.73 -14.67
CA HIS A 8 -45.87 41.63 -15.21
C HIS A 8 -44.68 41.44 -14.25
N LYS A 9 -44.80 40.52 -13.30
CA LYS A 9 -44.25 39.15 -13.32
C LYS A 9 -42.71 39.09 -13.23
N ILE A 10 -42.29 38.90 -11.98
CA ILE A 10 -41.14 38.11 -11.49
C ILE A 10 -40.65 37.08 -12.52
N TYR A 11 -39.35 37.04 -12.82
CA TYR A 11 -38.53 35.83 -12.99
C TYR A 11 -37.07 36.27 -13.23
N LEU A 12 -36.33 36.58 -12.16
CA LEU A 12 -34.86 36.49 -12.20
C LEU A 12 -34.50 35.08 -11.73
N GLY A 13 -34.80 34.11 -12.59
CA GLY A 13 -34.53 32.70 -12.36
C GLY A 13 -33.04 32.43 -12.45
N ILE A 14 -32.47 32.07 -11.31
CA ILE A 14 -31.20 31.39 -11.08
C ILE A 14 -30.74 30.59 -12.31
N ILE A 15 -29.77 31.12 -13.05
CA ILE A 15 -28.92 30.33 -13.94
C ILE A 15 -27.77 29.81 -13.08
N PHE A 16 -28.03 28.74 -12.33
CA PHE A 16 -26.99 27.88 -11.78
C PHE A 16 -26.91 26.68 -12.73
N CYS A 17 -26.27 26.89 -13.88
CA CYS A 17 -25.95 25.80 -14.79
C CYS A 17 -25.12 24.77 -14.02
N LEU A 18 -25.72 23.59 -13.89
CA LEU A 18 -25.14 22.36 -13.41
C LEU A 18 -23.84 22.07 -14.20
N ILE A 19 -22.70 22.54 -13.68
CA ILE A 19 -21.41 21.99 -14.06
C ILE A 19 -21.33 20.64 -13.35
N SER A 20 -21.98 19.62 -13.89
CA SER A 20 -21.71 18.25 -13.47
C SER A 20 -20.30 17.93 -13.93
N SER A 21 -19.32 18.06 -13.04
CA SER A 21 -17.99 17.49 -13.27
C SER A 21 -18.20 16.01 -13.63
N PRO A 22 -17.69 15.53 -14.77
CA PRO A 22 -17.69 14.10 -15.03
C PRO A 22 -16.86 13.45 -13.91
N SER A 23 -17.54 12.77 -12.98
CA SER A 23 -16.90 11.91 -12.01
C SER A 23 -16.43 10.68 -12.77
N PHE A 24 -15.21 10.74 -13.29
CA PHE A 24 -14.56 9.54 -13.78
C PHE A 24 -14.27 8.67 -12.57
N ALA A 25 -14.94 7.52 -12.49
CA ALA A 25 -14.60 6.47 -11.54
C ALA A 25 -13.13 6.11 -11.76
N THR A 26 -12.28 6.36 -10.76
CA THR A 26 -10.85 6.11 -10.86
C THR A 26 -10.61 4.60 -10.78
N VAL A 27 -9.94 4.04 -11.78
CA VAL A 27 -9.62 2.60 -11.78
C VAL A 27 -8.30 2.42 -11.04
N GLY A 28 -8.39 2.12 -9.74
CA GLY A 28 -7.25 1.88 -8.87
C GLY A 28 -6.98 3.02 -7.89
N GLY A 29 -5.84 2.94 -7.20
CA GLY A 29 -5.46 3.93 -6.21
C GLY A 29 -4.15 3.57 -5.50
N PRO A 30 -3.62 4.47 -4.66
CA PRO A 30 -2.41 4.20 -3.89
C PRO A 30 -2.57 2.99 -2.95
N GLU A 31 -1.46 2.30 -2.70
CA GLU A 31 -1.38 1.22 -1.72
C GLU A 31 -0.40 1.58 -0.61
N THR A 32 -0.83 1.52 0.65
CA THR A 32 0.02 1.84 1.81
C THR A 32 0.20 0.64 2.73
N ILE A 33 1.31 0.62 3.47
CA ILE A 33 1.65 -0.43 4.42
C ILE A 33 1.62 0.11 5.84
N GLU A 34 0.90 -0.61 6.71
CA GLU A 34 0.88 -0.41 8.15
C GLU A 34 1.49 -1.64 8.84
N VAL A 35 2.65 -1.47 9.46
CA VAL A 35 3.28 -2.53 10.24
C VAL A 35 2.62 -2.57 11.62
N LEU A 36 1.98 -3.70 11.96
CA LEU A 36 1.18 -3.83 13.17
C LEU A 36 2.02 -4.20 14.39
N GLY A 37 2.87 -5.21 14.25
CA GLY A 37 3.62 -5.78 15.37
C GLY A 37 3.97 -7.24 15.20
N SER A 38 4.46 -7.82 16.27
CA SER A 38 4.91 -9.22 16.32
C SER A 38 4.12 -10.05 17.31
N ASP A 39 3.90 -11.30 16.95
CA ASP A 39 3.42 -12.35 17.83
C ASP A 39 4.61 -13.27 18.16
N ILE A 40 5.20 -13.04 19.32
CA ILE A 40 6.45 -13.71 19.73
C ILE A 40 6.25 -15.21 19.90
N LYS A 41 5.08 -15.63 20.39
CA LYS A 41 4.77 -17.05 20.61
C LYS A 41 4.69 -17.79 19.28
N ASP A 42 4.01 -17.21 18.31
CA ASP A 42 3.81 -17.81 17.00
C ASP A 42 4.96 -17.53 16.02
N GLN A 43 5.95 -16.72 16.40
CA GLN A 43 7.06 -16.31 15.54
C GLN A 43 6.58 -15.62 14.26
N LYS A 44 5.65 -14.67 14.40
CA LYS A 44 5.05 -13.93 13.28
C LYS A 44 5.28 -12.43 13.40
N ILE A 45 5.40 -11.76 12.25
CA ILE A 45 5.35 -10.31 12.13
C ILE A 45 4.20 -9.95 11.19
N TYR A 46 3.26 -9.14 11.65
CA TYR A 46 2.05 -8.78 10.91
C TYR A 46 2.11 -7.36 10.35
N TYR A 47 1.52 -7.19 9.17
CA TYR A 47 1.27 -5.88 8.56
C TYR A 47 -0.03 -5.88 7.76
N LEU A 48 -0.62 -4.70 7.57
CA LEU A 48 -1.76 -4.47 6.68
C LEU A 48 -1.29 -3.81 5.39
N ARG A 49 -1.88 -4.22 4.28
CA ARG A 49 -1.92 -3.46 3.04
C ARG A 49 -3.27 -2.77 2.93
N HIS A 50 -3.24 -1.45 2.89
CA HIS A 50 -4.41 -0.60 2.68
C HIS A 50 -4.50 -0.26 1.20
N TYR A 51 -5.72 -0.23 0.67
CA TYR A 51 -6.02 0.13 -0.70
C TYR A 51 -6.86 1.40 -0.69
N HIS A 52 -6.38 2.42 -1.40
CA HIS A 52 -7.06 3.71 -1.52
C HIS A 52 -7.70 3.83 -2.90
N ASP A 53 -8.36 2.75 -3.32
CA ASP A 53 -9.14 2.66 -4.56
C ASP A 53 -10.65 2.74 -4.26
N GLU A 54 -11.46 2.90 -5.30
CA GLU A 54 -12.91 3.02 -5.16
C GLU A 54 -13.63 1.70 -4.79
N SER A 55 -12.90 0.58 -4.65
CA SER A 55 -13.53 -0.73 -4.41
C SER A 55 -14.15 -0.86 -3.02
N GLY A 56 -13.75 0.00 -2.07
CA GLY A 56 -14.21 -0.08 -0.68
C GLY A 56 -13.80 -1.36 0.05
N ARG A 57 -12.83 -2.12 -0.51
CA ARG A 57 -12.36 -3.37 0.08
C ARG A 57 -11.64 -3.15 1.41
N PRO A 58 -11.72 -4.09 2.36
CA PRO A 58 -10.99 -3.96 3.61
C PRO A 58 -9.48 -4.11 3.38
N PRO A 59 -8.63 -3.60 4.30
CA PRO A 59 -7.20 -3.84 4.25
C PRO A 59 -6.89 -5.34 4.28
N THR A 60 -5.87 -5.77 3.53
CA THR A 60 -5.42 -7.17 3.51
C THR A 60 -4.32 -7.41 4.54
N LEU A 61 -4.50 -8.42 5.38
CA LEU A 61 -3.57 -8.82 6.43
C LEU A 61 -2.55 -9.80 5.90
N TYR A 62 -1.28 -9.50 6.17
CA TYR A 62 -0.15 -10.35 5.85
C TYR A 62 0.67 -10.65 7.09
N TYR A 63 1.45 -11.73 7.03
CA TYR A 63 2.49 -11.99 8.01
C TYR A 63 3.75 -12.62 7.41
N TYR A 64 4.88 -12.39 8.07
CA TYR A 64 6.07 -13.22 7.90
C TYR A 64 6.08 -14.32 8.96
N LEU A 65 6.41 -15.55 8.58
CA LEU A 65 6.60 -16.68 9.49
C LEU A 65 8.09 -16.94 9.69
N LEU A 66 8.62 -16.51 10.83
CA LEU A 66 10.06 -16.38 11.06
C LEU A 66 10.76 -17.74 11.24
N ASN A 67 10.05 -18.74 11.75
CA ASN A 67 10.53 -20.11 11.90
C ASN A 67 10.25 -21.01 10.66
N SER A 68 9.85 -20.42 9.53
CA SER A 68 9.63 -21.17 8.29
C SER A 68 10.94 -21.39 7.52
N ARG A 69 10.90 -22.29 6.52
CA ARG A 69 12.03 -22.49 5.59
C ARG A 69 12.35 -21.26 4.73
N ASN A 70 11.39 -20.34 4.57
CA ASN A 70 11.60 -19.11 3.81
C ASN A 70 10.93 -17.91 4.53
N PRO A 71 11.56 -17.38 5.59
CA PRO A 71 10.95 -16.36 6.43
C PRO A 71 10.72 -15.03 5.71
N HIS A 72 11.44 -14.76 4.63
CA HIS A 72 11.29 -13.52 3.84
C HIS A 72 10.06 -13.51 2.93
N LYS A 73 9.37 -14.64 2.77
CA LYS A 73 8.12 -14.69 2.02
C LYS A 73 6.95 -14.28 2.91
N ALA A 74 6.30 -13.18 2.56
CA ALA A 74 5.04 -12.78 3.19
C ALA A 74 3.92 -13.77 2.83
N ILE A 75 3.05 -14.04 3.79
CA ILE A 75 1.88 -14.92 3.65
C ILE A 75 0.64 -14.08 3.86
N GLU A 76 -0.29 -14.14 2.91
CA GLU A 76 -1.60 -13.49 3.00
C GLU A 76 -2.54 -14.31 3.89
N VAL A 77 -3.25 -13.64 4.80
CA VAL A 77 -4.26 -14.29 5.65
C VAL A 77 -5.59 -14.31 4.94
N GLN A 78 -5.92 -15.40 4.26
CA GLN A 78 -7.19 -15.50 3.52
C GLN A 78 -8.40 -15.81 4.43
N SER A 79 -8.19 -16.51 5.55
CA SER A 79 -9.26 -17.11 6.37
C SER A 79 -10.21 -16.11 7.06
N ILE A 80 -9.81 -14.84 7.18
CA ILE A 80 -10.66 -13.80 7.79
C ILE A 80 -11.52 -13.05 6.77
N TYR A 81 -11.26 -13.26 5.47
CA TYR A 81 -11.96 -12.62 4.37
C TYR A 81 -12.97 -13.59 3.77
N THR A 82 -14.21 -13.16 3.68
CA THR A 82 -15.26 -13.88 2.95
C THR A 82 -15.40 -13.25 1.56
N PRO A 83 -15.67 -14.04 0.50
CA PRO A 83 -15.93 -13.48 -0.82
C PRO A 83 -17.03 -12.43 -0.76
N LEU A 84 -16.69 -11.21 -1.18
CA LEU A 84 -17.61 -10.09 -1.13
C LEU A 84 -18.77 -10.32 -2.10
N ASN A 85 -19.99 -10.16 -1.62
CA ASN A 85 -21.18 -10.05 -2.45
C ASN A 85 -22.01 -8.81 -2.09
N SER A 86 -22.84 -8.35 -3.02
CA SER A 86 -23.56 -7.08 -2.88
C SER A 86 -24.55 -7.05 -1.70
N ARG A 87 -25.01 -8.20 -1.21
CA ARG A 87 -26.02 -8.26 -0.13
C ARG A 87 -25.41 -8.11 1.26
N ASN A 88 -24.17 -8.60 1.46
CA ASN A 88 -23.56 -8.70 2.79
C ASN A 88 -22.25 -7.91 2.94
N HIS A 89 -21.92 -7.08 1.94
CA HIS A 89 -20.67 -6.33 1.85
C HIS A 89 -20.24 -5.64 3.17
N ILE A 90 -21.15 -4.87 3.79
CA ILE A 90 -20.85 -4.12 5.02
C ILE A 90 -20.56 -5.08 6.19
N THR A 91 -21.36 -6.14 6.34
CA THR A 91 -21.22 -7.11 7.43
C THR A 91 -19.91 -7.88 7.30
N GLU A 92 -19.52 -8.26 6.09
CA GLU A 92 -18.28 -8.99 5.80
C GLU A 92 -17.05 -8.12 6.09
N ILE A 93 -17.07 -6.84 5.69
CA ILE A 93 -16.02 -5.87 6.04
C ILE A 93 -15.89 -5.72 7.55
N GLN A 94 -17.01 -5.48 8.25
CA GLN A 94 -17.00 -5.34 9.70
C GLN A 94 -16.50 -6.60 10.42
N HIS A 95 -16.78 -7.79 9.86
CA HIS A 95 -16.23 -9.04 10.39
C HIS A 95 -14.71 -9.10 10.23
N ALA A 96 -14.19 -8.82 9.04
CA ALA A 96 -12.74 -8.80 8.78
C ALA A 96 -12.02 -7.79 9.70
N LEU A 97 -12.55 -6.57 9.82
CA LEU A 97 -11.97 -5.54 10.68
C LEU A 97 -11.95 -5.95 12.16
N ARG A 98 -13.01 -6.58 12.68
CA ARG A 98 -13.04 -7.12 14.06
C ARG A 98 -11.98 -8.20 14.27
N LYS A 99 -11.79 -9.10 13.29
CA LYS A 99 -10.74 -10.14 13.36
C LYS A 99 -9.34 -9.52 13.34
N ILE A 100 -9.10 -8.52 12.49
CA ILE A 100 -7.83 -7.77 12.45
C ILE A 100 -7.57 -7.12 13.81
N GLN A 101 -8.56 -6.43 14.38
CA GLN A 101 -8.42 -5.77 15.68
C GLN A 101 -8.09 -6.77 16.80
N SER A 102 -8.75 -7.94 16.81
CA SER A 102 -8.46 -9.01 17.77
C SER A 102 -7.02 -9.53 17.64
N ILE A 103 -6.50 -9.66 16.42
CA ILE A 103 -5.10 -10.03 16.19
C ILE A 103 -4.18 -8.92 16.67
N GLN A 104 -4.45 -7.66 16.33
CA GLN A 104 -3.61 -6.52 16.69
C GLN A 104 -3.50 -6.32 18.21
N ALA A 105 -4.58 -6.56 18.96
CA ALA A 105 -4.63 -6.37 20.41
C ALA A 105 -3.62 -7.22 21.21
N ARG A 106 -3.17 -8.34 20.64
CA ARG A 106 -2.21 -9.26 21.25
C ARG A 106 -0.77 -9.10 20.72
N LEU A 107 -0.55 -8.21 19.75
CA LEU A 107 0.79 -8.03 19.15
C LEU A 107 1.66 -7.12 20.03
N VAL A 108 2.95 -7.47 20.10
CA VAL A 108 3.98 -6.58 20.61
C VAL A 108 4.32 -5.56 19.54
N LYS A 109 4.19 -4.28 19.86
CA LYS A 109 4.43 -3.17 18.93
C LYS A 109 5.91 -3.10 18.51
N PRO A 110 6.21 -2.72 17.26
CA PRO A 110 7.58 -2.57 16.79
C PRO A 110 8.22 -1.30 17.33
N THR A 111 9.54 -1.30 17.42
CA THR A 111 10.35 -0.10 17.71
C THR A 111 10.71 0.60 16.40
N PRO A 112 10.32 1.86 16.17
CA PRO A 112 10.70 2.58 14.97
C PRO A 112 12.20 2.89 14.96
N LEU A 113 12.81 2.78 13.78
CA LEU A 113 14.19 3.11 13.50
C LEU A 113 14.29 4.15 12.38
N SER A 114 15.43 4.85 12.30
CA SER A 114 15.67 5.81 11.23
C SER A 114 15.81 5.10 9.87
N PRO A 115 14.95 5.41 8.87
CA PRO A 115 15.05 4.83 7.52
C PRO A 115 16.38 5.15 6.82
N LYS A 116 17.05 6.25 7.21
CA LYS A 116 18.35 6.69 6.65
C LYS A 116 19.48 5.69 6.91
N THR A 117 19.30 4.79 7.88
CA THR A 117 20.29 3.73 8.20
C THR A 117 20.20 2.53 7.26
N ALA A 118 19.14 2.47 6.43
CA ALA A 118 18.93 1.44 5.44
C ALA A 118 19.20 1.97 4.02
N LYS A 119 19.61 1.09 3.12
CA LYS A 119 19.96 1.40 1.73
C LYS A 119 19.42 0.33 0.79
N LEU A 120 19.08 0.76 -0.41
CA LEU A 120 18.71 -0.13 -1.52
C LEU A 120 19.93 -0.30 -2.43
N LYS A 121 20.28 -1.55 -2.73
CA LYS A 121 21.25 -1.90 -3.75
C LYS A 121 20.52 -2.44 -4.98
N PHE A 122 20.79 -1.86 -6.14
CA PHE A 122 20.23 -2.29 -7.43
C PHE A 122 21.29 -3.09 -8.19
N ASN A 123 20.98 -4.33 -8.57
CA ASN A 123 21.96 -5.24 -9.20
C ASN A 123 21.73 -5.37 -10.72
N ARG A 124 20.48 -5.57 -11.15
CA ARG A 124 20.08 -5.68 -12.56
C ARG A 124 18.99 -4.68 -12.83
N GLN A 125 19.09 -3.96 -13.94
CA GLN A 125 18.10 -2.96 -14.33
C GLN A 125 17.80 -3.11 -15.82
N ARG A 126 16.51 -3.08 -16.16
CA ARG A 126 16.03 -3.06 -17.54
C ARG A 126 15.00 -1.95 -17.67
N GLU A 127 15.11 -1.19 -18.75
CA GLU A 127 14.10 -0.21 -19.15
C GLU A 127 13.42 -0.71 -20.44
N GLN A 128 12.11 -0.54 -20.51
CA GLN A 128 11.32 -0.80 -21.71
C GLN A 128 10.32 0.34 -21.87
N THR A 129 10.12 0.83 -23.09
CA THR A 129 9.07 1.81 -23.40
C THR A 129 7.92 1.09 -24.09
N GLY A 130 6.69 1.32 -23.63
CA GLY A 130 5.51 0.68 -24.19
C GLY A 130 4.21 1.21 -23.61
N ASN A 131 3.10 0.68 -24.10
CA ASN A 131 1.76 1.01 -23.62
C ASN A 131 1.49 0.19 -22.36
N PHE A 132 1.91 0.73 -21.21
CA PHE A 132 1.77 0.05 -19.93
C PHE A 132 0.64 0.59 -19.05
N TRP A 133 0.14 1.80 -19.33
CA TRP A 133 -1.03 2.35 -18.64
C TRP A 133 -2.28 1.55 -19.00
N LEU A 134 -3.02 1.08 -17.99
CA LEU A 134 -4.18 0.21 -18.19
C LEU A 134 -5.39 0.94 -18.79
N ASN A 135 -5.56 2.22 -18.48
CA ASN A 135 -6.71 3.05 -18.87
C ASN A 135 -6.34 4.23 -19.77
N VAL A 136 -5.07 4.33 -20.19
CA VAL A 136 -4.61 5.31 -21.18
C VAL A 136 -3.65 4.63 -22.18
N PRO A 137 -4.13 3.62 -22.92
CA PRO A 137 -3.28 2.73 -23.71
C PRO A 137 -2.58 3.42 -24.88
N GLU A 138 -3.00 4.63 -25.26
CA GLU A 138 -2.36 5.43 -26.31
C GLU A 138 -1.02 6.04 -25.85
N ILE A 139 -0.80 6.14 -24.53
CA ILE A 139 0.39 6.78 -23.97
C ILE A 139 1.48 5.74 -23.70
N LYS A 140 2.63 5.93 -24.35
CA LYS A 140 3.84 5.17 -24.07
C LYS A 140 4.55 5.70 -22.82
N VAL A 141 4.93 4.80 -21.92
CA VAL A 141 5.78 5.12 -20.76
C VAL A 141 6.90 4.12 -20.56
N SER A 142 7.94 4.56 -19.84
CA SER A 142 9.04 3.70 -19.41
C SER A 142 8.62 2.82 -18.25
N LYS A 143 8.77 1.50 -18.41
CA LYS A 143 8.76 0.49 -17.35
C LYS A 143 10.20 0.18 -16.97
N PHE A 144 10.55 0.40 -15.71
CA PHE A 144 11.83 0.02 -15.14
C PHE A 144 11.65 -1.21 -14.28
N GLN A 145 12.34 -2.29 -14.63
CA GLN A 145 12.37 -3.54 -13.88
C GLN A 145 13.76 -3.69 -13.25
N SER A 146 13.83 -3.98 -11.96
CA SER A 146 15.10 -4.09 -11.24
C SER A 146 15.12 -5.22 -10.23
N GLN A 147 16.27 -5.87 -10.06
CA GLN A 147 16.54 -6.74 -8.92
C GLN A 147 17.19 -5.93 -7.81
N VAL A 148 16.57 -5.93 -6.63
CA VAL A 148 16.91 -5.05 -5.52
C VAL A 148 17.19 -5.87 -4.28
N GLN A 149 18.13 -5.40 -3.46
CA GLN A 149 18.36 -5.92 -2.11
C GLN A 149 18.38 -4.75 -1.14
N LEU A 150 17.70 -4.90 -0.01
CA LEU A 150 17.70 -3.92 1.06
C LEU A 150 18.70 -4.35 2.13
N SER A 151 19.55 -3.43 2.57
CA SER A 151 20.47 -3.64 3.67
C SER A 151 20.35 -2.52 4.69
N GLN A 152 20.69 -2.83 5.94
CA GLN A 152 20.71 -1.88 7.04
C GLN A 152 21.94 -2.17 7.89
N SER A 153 22.70 -1.13 8.20
CA SER A 153 23.89 -1.24 9.06
C SER A 153 23.58 -0.74 10.45
N SER A 154 23.89 -1.54 11.47
CA SER A 154 23.66 -1.23 12.87
C SER A 154 24.82 -1.81 13.66
N ASP A 155 25.97 -1.13 13.66
CA ASP A 155 27.22 -1.55 14.31
C ASP A 155 26.96 -2.21 15.69
N PRO A 156 27.30 -3.50 15.89
CA PRO A 156 28.16 -4.39 15.05
C PRO A 156 27.41 -5.28 14.04
N SER A 157 26.09 -5.19 13.95
CA SER A 157 25.24 -6.07 13.13
C SER A 157 24.92 -5.49 11.74
N MET A 158 24.82 -6.38 10.75
CA MET A 158 24.32 -6.05 9.42
C MET A 158 23.05 -6.84 9.14
N TYR A 159 22.03 -6.17 8.58
CA TYR A 159 20.76 -6.77 8.23
C TYR A 159 20.59 -6.73 6.73
N LYS A 160 20.08 -7.83 6.15
CA LYS A 160 19.82 -7.93 4.71
C LYS A 160 18.49 -8.59 4.43
N SER A 161 17.84 -8.14 3.36
CA SER A 161 16.72 -8.85 2.76
C SER A 161 17.21 -9.91 1.77
N GLN A 162 16.31 -10.84 1.39
CA GLN A 162 16.43 -11.53 0.10
C GLN A 162 16.35 -10.52 -1.06
N GLN A 163 16.83 -10.92 -2.23
CA GLN A 163 16.61 -10.14 -3.45
C GLN A 163 15.12 -10.17 -3.81
N PHE A 164 14.59 -9.04 -4.25
CA PHE A 164 13.22 -8.91 -4.71
C PHE A 164 13.15 -8.07 -5.97
N GLU A 165 12.09 -8.32 -6.74
CA GLU A 165 11.82 -7.56 -7.95
C GLU A 165 11.15 -6.23 -7.62
N ASN A 166 11.60 -5.18 -8.30
CA ASN A 166 10.98 -3.85 -8.27
C ASN A 166 10.59 -3.46 -9.69
N ILE A 167 9.29 -3.28 -9.92
CA ILE A 167 8.73 -2.78 -11.18
C ILE A 167 8.15 -1.38 -10.91
N ARG A 168 8.64 -0.38 -11.65
CA ARG A 168 8.18 1.00 -11.53
C ARG A 168 7.95 1.64 -12.89
N TYR A 169 7.07 2.62 -12.93
CA TYR A 169 6.67 3.36 -14.13
C TYR A 169 7.14 4.83 -14.11
N HIS A 170 8.03 5.16 -13.17
CA HIS A 170 8.65 6.47 -13.03
C HIS A 170 10.15 6.33 -12.80
N ARG A 171 10.93 7.36 -13.20
CA ARG A 171 12.40 7.38 -13.04
C ARG A 171 12.87 7.42 -11.59
N ASN A 172 12.03 7.97 -10.71
CA ASN A 172 12.33 8.10 -9.28
C ASN A 172 12.56 6.72 -8.67
N LEU A 173 13.69 6.57 -7.98
CA LEU A 173 14.02 5.34 -7.28
C LEU A 173 13.08 5.14 -6.07
N PRO A 174 12.82 3.88 -5.68
CA PRO A 174 12.10 3.58 -4.47
C PRO A 174 12.71 4.25 -3.23
N GLN A 175 11.85 4.73 -2.35
CA GLN A 175 12.24 5.38 -1.09
C GLN A 175 11.91 4.49 0.09
N ILE A 176 12.82 4.39 1.06
CA ILE A 176 12.56 3.72 2.33
C ILE A 176 11.83 4.72 3.23
N LYS A 177 10.55 4.50 3.49
CA LYS A 177 9.70 5.42 4.26
C LYS A 177 9.72 5.11 5.76
N LYS A 178 9.77 3.83 6.11
CA LYS A 178 9.71 3.36 7.51
C LYS A 178 10.68 2.22 7.70
N LEU A 179 11.18 2.08 8.93
CA LEU A 179 12.01 0.97 9.36
C LEU A 179 11.65 0.63 10.81
N TYR A 180 11.56 -0.67 11.11
CA TYR A 180 11.10 -1.17 12.39
C TYR A 180 11.99 -2.32 12.87
N ALA A 181 12.29 -2.34 14.16
CA ALA A 181 12.86 -3.48 14.88
C ALA A 181 11.78 -4.19 15.70
N PHE A 182 12.00 -5.46 15.97
CA PHE A 182 11.10 -6.32 16.74
C PHE A 182 11.89 -7.03 17.84
N PRO A 183 11.26 -7.39 18.98
CA PRO A 183 11.96 -7.95 20.12
C PRO A 183 12.22 -9.46 19.96
N TYR A 184 12.91 -9.84 18.88
CA TYR A 184 13.40 -11.20 18.66
C TYR A 184 14.92 -11.24 18.91
N THR A 185 15.37 -12.24 19.67
CA THR A 185 16.76 -12.28 20.15
C THR A 185 17.73 -12.93 19.16
N PHE A 186 17.33 -14.00 18.45
CA PHE A 186 18.12 -14.54 17.34
C PHE A 186 17.33 -15.57 16.49
N PRO A 187 17.34 -15.45 15.14
CA PRO A 187 17.82 -14.31 14.39
C PRO A 187 16.98 -13.05 14.68
N ASP A 188 17.65 -11.89 14.74
CA ASP A 188 16.98 -10.60 14.87
C ASP A 188 16.43 -10.18 13.49
N TYR A 189 15.24 -9.58 13.50
CA TYR A 189 14.48 -9.20 12.31
C TYR A 189 14.09 -7.74 12.33
N ARG A 190 14.16 -7.14 11.14
CA ARG A 190 13.67 -5.79 10.88
C ARG A 190 12.66 -5.81 9.74
N VAL A 191 11.74 -4.86 9.72
CA VAL A 191 10.86 -4.62 8.57
C VAL A 191 11.07 -3.21 8.08
N ALA A 192 11.41 -3.09 6.80
CA ALA A 192 11.42 -1.81 6.08
C ALA A 192 10.13 -1.68 5.25
N VAL A 193 9.61 -0.48 5.14
CA VAL A 193 8.55 -0.15 4.18
C VAL A 193 9.16 0.72 3.09
N ILE A 194 9.11 0.22 1.85
CA ILE A 194 9.55 0.96 0.66
C ILE A 194 8.34 1.49 -0.09
N SER A 195 8.54 2.56 -0.86
CA SER A 195 7.52 3.29 -1.60
C SER A 195 8.02 3.62 -2.99
N TYR A 196 7.20 3.38 -4.03
CA TYR A 196 7.54 3.67 -5.42
C TYR A 196 6.30 3.68 -6.33
N MET A 197 6.40 4.36 -7.47
CA MET A 197 5.34 4.43 -8.49
C MET A 197 5.26 3.11 -9.27
N SER A 198 4.37 2.21 -8.85
CA SER A 198 4.29 0.83 -9.37
C SER A 198 2.96 0.50 -10.03
N ILE A 199 1.91 1.28 -9.78
CA ILE A 199 0.57 0.97 -10.27
C ILE A 199 0.35 1.77 -11.55
N PRO A 200 0.25 1.11 -12.72
CA PRO A 200 0.18 1.79 -14.00
C PRO A 200 -1.28 2.10 -14.38
N THR A 201 -1.98 2.83 -13.52
CA THR A 201 -3.32 3.37 -13.81
C THR A 201 -3.28 4.89 -13.75
N GLU A 202 -4.03 5.52 -14.65
CA GLU A 202 -4.11 6.97 -14.85
C GLU A 202 -2.73 7.59 -15.11
N THR A 203 -2.20 8.31 -14.12
CA THR A 203 -0.88 8.93 -14.15
C THR A 203 0.14 8.23 -13.26
N GLY A 204 -0.26 7.14 -12.60
CA GLY A 204 0.57 6.37 -11.69
C GLY A 204 0.15 6.53 -10.26
N TYR A 205 0.02 5.40 -9.56
CA TYR A 205 -0.13 5.41 -8.11
C TYR A 205 1.08 4.82 -7.39
N GLU A 206 1.34 5.39 -6.21
CA GLU A 206 2.36 4.90 -5.30
C GLU A 206 1.92 3.56 -4.70
N LYS A 207 2.84 2.60 -4.69
CA LYS A 207 2.71 1.35 -3.97
C LYS A 207 3.75 1.28 -2.88
N GLN A 208 3.33 0.79 -1.71
CA GLN A 208 4.24 0.41 -0.64
C GLN A 208 4.38 -1.10 -0.51
N ASP A 209 5.59 -1.55 -0.16
CA ASP A 209 5.87 -2.95 0.17
C ASP A 209 6.61 -3.05 1.51
N ALA A 210 6.20 -4.00 2.34
CA ALA A 210 6.95 -4.45 3.50
C ALA A 210 8.07 -5.40 3.03
N ILE A 211 9.28 -5.23 3.56
CA ILE A 211 10.45 -6.04 3.25
C ILE A 211 11.09 -6.50 4.56
N LEU A 212 11.16 -7.82 4.78
CA LEU A 212 11.82 -8.41 5.93
C LEU A 212 13.35 -8.45 5.72
N LEU A 213 14.08 -7.95 6.72
CA LEU A 213 15.52 -8.12 6.86
C LEU A 213 15.80 -9.04 8.04
N SER A 214 16.83 -9.87 7.91
CA SER A 214 17.37 -10.67 9.01
C SER A 214 18.82 -10.28 9.27
N SER A 215 19.26 -10.40 10.52
CA SER A 215 20.68 -10.24 10.86
C SER A 215 21.52 -11.28 10.12
N THR A 216 22.57 -10.83 9.44
CA THR A 216 23.65 -11.68 8.96
C THR A 216 24.73 -11.67 10.04
N LYS A 217 24.99 -12.82 10.66
CA LYS A 217 26.22 -13.01 11.44
C LYS A 217 27.43 -12.91 10.52
#